data_AF-A0A661B4M0-F1
#
_entry.id   AF-A0A661B4M0-F1
#
_cell.length_a   1.000
_cell.length_b   1.000
_cell.length_c   1.000
_cell.angle_alpha   90.00
_cell.angle_beta   90.00
_cell.angle_gamma   90.00
#
_symmetry.space_group_name_H-M   'P 1'
#
loop_
_entity.id
_entity.type
_entity.pdbx_description
1 polymer ?
#
loop_
_entity_poly.entity_id
_entity_poly.type
_entity_poly.pdbx_seq_one_letter_code
_entity_poly.pdbx_strand_id
1 'polypeptide(L)'
;MADDIILLDGIKYLRYTPKKEAEFERMVVENAKEIFGENAIYLDIKKKIANALGAGTIPDGYLFYPEEKRFVLVEVELSSHDVYSHVAKQLNKFVSAFRNYRSRQKIATTLRDYIESDPLLRERMEGLTGDKGLYEFLLNDVFEALHETGNFEVFVIIEEKTEQIIEALRYLNFQLDILEVAIYAREGAESVKAMRFKATYQLPPPPPPPGGYGRLNWFQKCVQEKIKQGYTMAEAGKICKNLRERPKSSKLNEESFLAITDKNGKRVFRRILDFAKEKDFLIRWGAKGFSFNATRGGEFVALFFGYSPDCVFKQSIYTGFEELRKKTINAEVIIEEMRSNLLEMGIFQELSGQNKRENIKCVIDFRLEDNQISRFLKIIEQTAKRIEWKA
;
A
#
# COMPACT_ATOMS: atom_id res chain seq x y z
N MET A 1 -15.36 33.60 24.60
CA MET A 1 -14.53 32.90 23.60
C MET A 1 -15.49 32.06 22.78
N ALA A 2 -15.43 32.13 21.46
CA ALA A 2 -16.26 31.26 20.63
C ALA A 2 -15.69 29.84 20.74
N ASP A 3 -16.55 28.86 21.03
CA ASP A 3 -16.13 27.46 21.05
C ASP A 3 -15.78 27.04 19.61
N ASP A 4 -14.56 26.51 19.41
CA ASP A 4 -14.16 25.92 18.14
C ASP A 4 -14.79 24.53 18.02
N ILE A 5 -15.84 24.44 17.19
CA ILE A 5 -16.69 23.25 17.02
C ILE A 5 -16.62 22.81 15.56
N ILE A 6 -16.39 21.51 15.34
CA ILE A 6 -16.54 20.90 14.01
C ILE A 6 -17.77 19.98 13.97
N LEU A 7 -18.44 19.96 12.81
CA LEU A 7 -19.56 19.07 12.53
C LEU A 7 -19.14 18.04 11.47
N LEU A 8 -19.11 16.76 11.84
CA LEU A 8 -18.80 15.65 10.94
C LEU A 8 -20.03 14.76 10.82
N ASP A 9 -20.62 14.67 9.62
CA ASP A 9 -21.86 13.93 9.35
C ASP A 9 -23.01 14.26 10.33
N GLY A 10 -23.12 15.52 10.74
CA GLY A 10 -24.15 16.02 11.68
C GLY A 10 -23.82 15.78 13.16
N ILE A 11 -22.69 15.17 13.48
CA ILE A 11 -22.22 14.92 14.84
C ILE A 11 -21.28 16.06 15.25
N LYS A 12 -21.49 16.63 16.43
CA LYS A 12 -20.66 17.68 17.01
C LYS A 12 -19.38 17.11 17.62
N TYR A 13 -18.28 17.82 17.40
CA TYR A 13 -17.01 17.59 18.07
C TYR A 13 -16.50 18.91 18.64
N LEU A 14 -16.06 18.88 19.89
CA LEU A 14 -15.57 20.03 20.64
C LEU A 14 -14.05 20.00 20.68
N ARG A 15 -13.40 21.16 20.66
CA ARG A 15 -11.95 21.29 20.79
C ARG A 15 -11.43 20.47 21.98
N TYR A 16 -10.36 19.71 21.74
CA TYR A 16 -9.71 18.89 22.74
C TYR A 16 -8.21 19.17 22.72
N THR A 17 -7.67 19.56 23.87
CA THR A 17 -6.23 19.74 24.07
C THR A 17 -5.70 18.51 24.83
N PRO A 18 -4.71 17.78 24.27
CA PRO A 18 -4.06 16.68 24.96
C PRO A 18 -3.46 17.13 26.30
N LYS A 19 -3.51 16.27 27.31
CA LYS A 19 -3.04 16.63 28.66
C LYS A 19 -1.51 16.59 28.77
N LYS A 20 -0.86 15.83 27.89
CA LYS A 20 0.59 15.58 27.89
C LYS A 20 1.08 15.44 26.45
N GLU A 21 2.32 15.86 26.21
CA GLU A 21 2.99 15.68 24.90
C GLU A 21 2.98 14.22 24.45
N ALA A 22 3.24 13.26 25.34
CA ALA A 22 3.22 11.84 24.99
C ALA A 22 1.85 11.31 24.51
N GLU A 23 0.75 11.97 24.87
CA GLU A 23 -0.58 11.68 24.31
C GLU A 23 -0.67 12.22 22.88
N PHE A 24 -0.22 13.46 22.68
CA PHE A 24 -0.25 14.12 21.38
C PHE A 24 0.70 13.45 20.37
N GLU A 25 1.91 13.11 20.79
CA GLU A 25 2.88 12.35 20.01
C GLU A 25 2.28 11.04 19.51
N ARG A 26 1.66 10.25 20.40
CA ARG A 26 1.02 9.00 20.02
C ARG A 26 -0.07 9.21 18.97
N MET A 27 -0.89 10.25 19.15
CA MET A 27 -1.93 10.63 18.20
C MET A 27 -1.35 10.95 16.81
N VAL A 28 -0.22 11.68 16.75
CA VAL A 28 0.50 11.94 15.49
C VAL A 28 1.04 10.66 14.88
N VAL A 29 1.69 9.79 15.67
CA VAL A 29 2.26 8.51 15.18
C VAL A 29 1.18 7.61 14.59
N GLU A 30 0.05 7.43 15.30
CA GLU A 30 -1.07 6.60 14.85
C GLU A 30 -1.71 7.09 13.54
N ASN A 31 -1.56 8.39 13.22
CA ASN A 31 -2.12 9.02 12.03
C ASN A 31 -1.04 9.52 11.06
N ALA A 32 0.22 9.11 11.23
CA ALA A 32 1.35 9.68 10.50
C ALA A 32 1.19 9.55 8.98
N LYS A 33 0.63 8.43 8.51
CA LYS A 33 0.33 8.21 7.09
C LYS A 33 -0.63 9.27 6.52
N GLU A 34 -1.65 9.65 7.28
CA GLU A 34 -2.61 10.68 6.87
C GLU A 34 -2.02 12.09 7.00
N ILE A 35 -1.14 12.32 7.98
CA ILE A 35 -0.53 13.63 8.24
C ILE A 35 0.56 13.96 7.20
N PHE A 36 1.40 12.99 6.83
CA PHE A 36 2.59 13.20 5.99
C PHE A 36 2.49 12.57 4.59
N GLY A 37 1.46 11.75 4.34
CA GLY A 37 1.19 11.11 3.07
C GLY A 37 1.76 9.71 2.95
N GLU A 38 1.26 8.92 1.99
CA GLU A 38 1.67 7.52 1.79
C GLU A 38 3.14 7.37 1.39
N ASN A 39 3.73 8.43 0.82
CA ASN A 39 5.11 8.49 0.37
C ASN A 39 6.13 8.61 1.52
N ALA A 40 5.66 9.07 2.68
CA ALA A 40 6.50 9.24 3.86
C ALA A 40 6.59 7.94 4.66
N ILE A 41 7.78 7.65 5.18
CA ILE A 41 8.02 6.64 6.21
C ILE A 41 8.26 7.40 7.52
N TYR A 42 7.32 7.30 8.46
CA TYR A 42 7.51 7.80 9.81
C TYR A 42 8.29 6.78 10.64
N LEU A 43 9.41 7.21 11.20
CA LEU A 43 10.34 6.36 11.94
C LEU A 43 10.25 6.71 13.43
N ASP A 44 9.42 5.97 14.17
CA ASP A 44 9.35 6.03 15.64
C ASP A 44 10.52 5.24 16.27
N ILE A 45 11.74 5.79 16.12
CA ILE A 45 12.98 5.16 16.59
C ILE A 45 13.81 6.09 17.49
N LYS A 46 13.18 7.11 18.11
CA LYS A 46 13.87 8.13 18.90
C LYS A 46 14.81 7.56 19.96
N LYS A 47 14.40 6.48 20.65
CA LYS A 47 15.22 5.79 21.66
C LYS A 47 16.45 5.09 21.05
N LYS A 48 16.30 4.46 19.89
CA LYS A 48 17.40 3.75 19.22
C LYS A 48 18.44 4.75 18.70
N ILE A 49 17.99 5.86 18.11
CA ILE A 49 18.90 6.91 17.65
C ILE A 49 19.55 7.63 18.83
N ALA A 50 18.84 7.84 19.95
CA ALA A 50 19.40 8.48 21.14
C ALA A 50 20.59 7.70 21.69
N ASN A 51 20.42 6.38 21.81
CA ASN A 51 21.48 5.48 22.23
C ASN A 51 22.64 5.44 21.22
N ALA A 52 22.34 5.43 19.92
CA ALA A 52 23.35 5.43 18.87
C ALA A 52 24.24 6.70 18.91
N LEU A 53 23.61 7.86 19.11
CA LEU A 53 24.27 9.16 19.14
C LEU A 53 24.92 9.50 20.49
N GLY A 54 24.58 8.79 21.57
CA GLY A 54 25.06 9.12 22.92
C GLY A 54 24.55 10.48 23.41
N ALA A 55 23.57 11.06 22.73
CA ALA A 55 22.98 12.35 23.04
C ALA A 55 21.64 12.10 23.74
N GLY A 56 21.54 12.49 25.02
CA GLY A 56 20.38 12.18 25.87
C GLY A 56 19.03 12.79 25.47
N THR A 57 18.96 13.56 24.38
CA THR A 57 17.71 14.10 23.81
C THR A 57 17.84 14.25 22.30
N ILE A 58 16.81 13.80 21.58
CA ILE A 58 16.71 13.68 20.13
C ILE A 58 15.31 14.16 19.73
N PRO A 59 15.07 14.58 18.47
CA PRO A 59 13.73 14.83 17.97
C PRO A 59 12.72 13.72 18.26
N ASP A 60 11.46 14.09 18.44
CA ASP A 60 10.40 13.12 18.73
C ASP A 60 10.21 12.08 17.64
N GLY A 61 10.46 12.44 16.38
CA GLY A 61 10.41 11.49 15.28
C GLY A 61 11.26 11.91 14.09
N TYR A 62 11.26 11.03 13.10
CA TYR A 62 11.91 11.27 11.82
C TYR A 62 11.00 10.86 10.69
N LEU A 63 10.99 11.64 9.62
CA LEU A 63 10.36 11.27 8.37
C LEU A 63 11.43 11.03 7.33
N PHE A 64 11.21 9.97 6.57
CA PHE A 64 12.01 9.68 5.41
C PHE A 64 11.11 9.59 4.18
N TYR A 65 11.45 10.35 3.15
CA TYR A 65 10.82 10.30 1.82
C TYR A 65 11.84 9.64 0.87
N PRO A 66 11.78 8.31 0.69
CA PRO A 66 12.83 7.57 0.01
C PRO A 66 13.07 7.98 -1.44
N GLU A 67 11.98 8.22 -2.18
CA GLU A 67 12.02 8.63 -3.59
C GLU A 67 12.66 10.01 -3.77
N GLU A 68 12.44 10.91 -2.80
CA GLU A 68 13.00 12.27 -2.78
C GLU A 68 14.40 12.33 -2.16
N LYS A 69 14.87 11.23 -1.56
CA LYS A 69 16.09 11.19 -0.72
C LYS A 69 16.07 12.24 0.40
N ARG A 70 14.86 12.57 0.89
CA ARG A 70 14.62 13.66 1.84
C ARG A 70 14.42 13.11 3.24
N PHE A 71 15.17 13.65 4.20
CA PHE A 71 15.11 13.27 5.61
C PHE A 71 14.75 14.49 6.45
N VAL A 72 13.66 14.36 7.22
CA VAL A 72 13.04 15.48 7.93
C VAL A 72 12.94 15.15 9.41
N LEU A 73 13.28 16.10 10.27
CA LEU A 73 13.13 15.97 11.72
C LEU A 73 11.70 16.33 12.13
N VAL A 74 11.13 15.62 13.09
CA VAL A 74 9.79 15.90 13.60
C VAL A 74 9.85 16.19 15.09
N GLU A 75 9.30 17.33 15.49
CA GLU A 75 9.07 17.68 16.90
C GLU A 75 7.57 17.83 17.15
N VAL A 76 7.09 17.28 18.27
CA VAL A 76 5.67 17.32 18.64
C VAL A 76 5.51 18.03 19.97
N GLU A 77 4.99 19.26 19.93
CA GLU A 77 4.93 20.15 21.10
C GLU A 77 3.50 20.58 21.41
N LEU A 78 3.20 20.79 22.69
CA LEU A 78 1.96 21.45 23.10
C LEU A 78 2.14 22.97 23.08
N SER A 79 1.15 23.68 22.54
CA SER A 79 1.15 25.15 22.44
C SER A 79 1.27 25.85 23.79
N SER A 80 0.87 25.17 24.87
CA SER A 80 0.96 25.63 26.26
C SER A 80 2.36 25.58 26.87
N HIS A 81 3.34 24.98 26.20
CA HIS A 81 4.72 24.86 26.68
C HIS A 81 5.65 25.90 26.01
N ASP A 82 6.91 25.97 26.45
CA ASP A 82 7.95 26.79 25.80
C ASP A 82 8.47 26.09 24.53
N VAL A 83 7.63 26.13 23.48
CA VAL A 83 7.86 25.46 22.20
C VAL A 83 9.21 25.86 21.59
N TYR A 84 9.58 27.15 21.66
CA TYR A 84 10.84 27.62 21.10
C TYR A 84 12.04 26.96 21.80
N SER A 85 12.08 27.01 23.13
CA SER A 85 13.20 26.47 23.90
C SER A 85 13.37 24.96 23.71
N HIS A 86 12.25 24.22 23.68
CA HIS A 86 12.27 22.77 23.45
C HIS A 86 12.79 22.42 22.06
N VAL A 87 12.15 22.96 21.02
CA VAL A 87 12.52 22.70 19.62
C VAL A 87 13.97 23.12 19.36
N ALA A 88 14.37 24.33 19.78
CA ALA A 88 15.74 24.80 19.60
C ALA A 88 16.77 23.85 20.23
N LYS A 89 16.48 23.37 21.45
CA LYS A 89 17.38 22.50 22.20
C LYS A 89 17.51 21.11 21.57
N GLN A 90 16.43 20.51 21.10
CA GLN A 90 16.47 19.19 20.45
C GLN A 90 17.18 19.26 19.10
N LEU A 91 16.80 20.22 18.25
CA LEU A 91 17.37 20.38 16.91
C LEU A 91 18.87 20.67 16.95
N ASN A 92 19.31 21.62 17.79
CA ASN A 92 20.74 21.97 17.89
C ASN A 92 21.59 20.78 18.37
N LYS A 93 21.07 19.97 19.30
CA LYS A 93 21.76 18.75 19.75
C LYS A 93 21.85 17.72 18.63
N PHE A 94 20.78 17.52 17.86
CA PHE A 94 20.81 16.61 16.72
C PHE A 94 21.82 17.07 15.66
N VAL A 95 21.77 18.32 15.22
CA VAL A 95 22.70 18.87 14.22
C VAL A 95 24.14 18.76 14.70
N SER A 96 24.41 19.08 15.97
CA SER A 96 25.74 18.93 16.56
C SER A 96 26.24 17.49 16.48
N ALA A 97 25.40 16.51 16.83
CA ALA A 97 25.74 15.10 16.74
C ALA A 97 25.90 14.63 15.27
N PHE A 98 25.06 15.13 14.35
CA PHE A 98 25.05 14.77 12.94
C PHE A 98 26.29 15.23 12.17
N ARG A 99 26.98 16.29 12.64
CA ARG A 99 28.28 16.72 12.07
C ARG A 99 29.36 15.64 12.15
N ASN A 100 29.26 14.70 13.09
CA ASN A 100 30.21 13.61 13.21
C ASN A 100 29.89 12.49 12.20
N TYR A 101 30.85 12.14 11.34
CA TYR A 101 30.68 11.07 10.36
C TYR A 101 30.31 9.72 10.99
N ARG A 102 30.92 9.36 12.13
CA ARG A 102 30.57 8.12 12.85
C ARG A 102 29.13 8.14 13.36
N SER A 103 28.63 9.30 13.77
CA SER A 103 27.21 9.45 14.15
C SER A 103 26.30 9.18 12.95
N ARG A 104 26.61 9.72 11.77
CA ARG A 104 25.84 9.46 10.54
C ARG A 104 25.86 7.99 10.14
N GLN A 105 27.01 7.32 10.23
CA GLN A 105 27.11 5.87 10.01
C GLN A 105 26.22 5.07 10.96
N LYS A 106 26.17 5.45 12.24
CA LYS A 106 25.29 4.80 13.23
C LYS A 106 23.82 5.06 12.96
N ILE A 107 23.44 6.28 12.57
CA ILE A 107 22.07 6.62 12.16
C ILE A 107 21.69 5.75 10.94
N ALA A 108 22.53 5.71 9.90
CA ALA A 108 22.30 4.89 8.70
C ALA A 108 22.13 3.41 9.03
N THR A 109 22.99 2.87 9.90
CA THR A 109 22.88 1.49 10.40
C THR A 109 21.55 1.26 11.10
N THR A 110 21.17 2.16 12.02
CA THR A 110 19.93 2.05 12.80
C THR A 110 18.68 2.10 11.92
N LEU A 111 18.66 2.99 10.93
CA LEU A 111 17.56 3.10 9.96
C LEU A 111 17.50 1.87 9.06
N ARG A 112 18.63 1.41 8.54
CA ARG A 112 18.70 0.18 7.75
C ARG A 112 18.09 -0.98 8.53
N ASP A 113 18.56 -1.23 9.74
CA ASP A 113 18.10 -2.35 10.57
C ASP A 113 16.59 -2.25 10.86
N TYR A 114 16.08 -1.03 11.06
CA TYR A 114 14.65 -0.80 11.24
C TYR A 114 13.86 -1.14 9.98
N ILE A 115 14.27 -0.62 8.82
CA ILE A 115 13.60 -0.85 7.53
C ILE A 115 13.66 -2.34 7.16
N GLU A 116 14.81 -2.99 7.30
CA GLU A 116 15.00 -4.39 6.94
C GLU A 116 14.21 -5.34 7.86
N SER A 117 13.89 -4.91 9.08
CA SER A 117 13.06 -5.68 10.01
C SER A 117 11.57 -5.71 9.62
N ASP A 118 11.13 -4.80 8.77
CA ASP A 118 9.75 -4.74 8.26
C ASP A 118 9.73 -5.18 6.77
N PRO A 119 9.09 -6.32 6.43
CA PRO A 119 9.05 -6.81 5.06
C PRO A 119 8.44 -5.84 4.04
N LEU A 120 7.46 -5.03 4.45
CA LEU A 120 6.81 -4.06 3.56
C LEU A 120 7.70 -2.85 3.32
N LEU A 121 8.36 -2.33 4.37
CA LEU A 121 9.32 -1.24 4.19
C LEU A 121 10.53 -1.70 3.39
N ARG A 122 11.01 -2.93 3.62
CA ARG A 122 12.10 -3.52 2.85
C ARG A 122 11.75 -3.61 1.36
N GLU A 123 10.61 -4.21 1.01
CA GLU A 123 10.15 -4.32 -0.39
C GLU A 123 10.06 -2.94 -1.04
N ARG A 124 9.52 -1.95 -0.32
CA ARG A 124 9.43 -0.57 -0.78
C ARG A 124 10.80 0.06 -1.08
N MET A 125 11.85 -0.32 -0.34
CA MET A 125 13.19 0.24 -0.50
C MET A 125 14.02 -0.49 -1.57
N GLU A 126 13.75 -1.77 -1.86
CA GLU A 126 14.54 -2.58 -2.80
C GLU A 126 14.63 -1.96 -4.20
N GLY A 127 13.56 -1.31 -4.68
CA GLY A 127 13.55 -0.62 -5.98
C GLY A 127 14.32 0.70 -6.02
N LEU A 128 14.65 1.29 -4.86
CA LEU A 128 15.28 2.61 -4.74
C LEU A 128 16.78 2.54 -4.47
N THR A 129 17.24 1.47 -3.82
CA THR A 129 18.65 1.32 -3.42
C THR A 129 19.54 0.86 -4.57
N GLY A 130 18.96 0.28 -5.62
CA GLY A 130 19.71 -0.38 -6.69
C GLY A 130 20.70 -1.42 -6.15
N ASP A 131 21.83 -1.59 -6.83
CA ASP A 131 22.88 -2.55 -6.43
C ASP A 131 23.72 -2.11 -5.21
N LYS A 132 23.60 -0.84 -4.78
CA LYS A 132 24.42 -0.28 -3.69
C LYS A 132 24.02 -0.81 -2.31
N GLY A 133 22.77 -1.28 -2.17
CA GLY A 133 22.19 -1.68 -0.89
C GLY A 133 21.76 -0.51 0.00
N LEU A 134 20.90 -0.80 0.97
CA LEU A 134 20.20 0.21 1.77
C LEU A 134 21.11 1.05 2.65
N TYR A 135 22.16 0.45 3.23
CA TYR A 135 23.12 1.20 4.06
C TYR A 135 23.82 2.30 3.28
N GLU A 136 24.40 1.96 2.13
CA GLU A 136 25.16 2.90 1.31
C GLU A 136 24.26 3.98 0.71
N PHE A 137 23.01 3.63 0.37
CA PHE A 137 22.00 4.59 -0.04
C PHE A 137 21.68 5.60 1.07
N LEU A 138 21.39 5.13 2.29
CA LEU A 138 21.09 6.01 3.43
C LEU A 138 22.29 6.90 3.80
N LEU A 139 23.49 6.32 3.87
CA LEU A 139 24.66 7.07 4.26
C LEU A 139 25.05 8.09 3.19
N ASN A 140 25.30 7.65 1.95
CA ASN A 140 25.92 8.51 0.95
C ASN A 140 24.89 9.35 0.19
N ASP A 141 23.77 8.74 -0.23
CA ASP A 141 22.81 9.42 -1.10
C ASP A 141 21.82 10.29 -0.30
N VAL A 142 21.69 10.09 1.02
CA VAL A 142 20.80 10.86 1.91
C VAL A 142 21.59 11.67 2.93
N PHE A 143 22.38 11.03 3.80
CA PHE A 143 22.97 11.72 4.95
C PHE A 143 24.22 12.53 4.66
N GLU A 144 25.11 12.07 3.78
CA GLU A 144 26.24 12.90 3.35
C GLU A 144 25.75 14.09 2.52
N ALA A 145 24.78 13.90 1.62
CA ALA A 145 24.14 15.00 0.90
C ALA A 145 23.47 16.02 1.86
N LEU A 146 22.75 15.55 2.88
CA LEU A 146 22.17 16.42 3.92
C LEU A 146 23.25 17.14 4.74
N HIS A 147 24.35 16.46 5.05
CA HIS A 147 25.47 17.07 5.78
C HIS A 147 26.17 18.16 4.98
N GLU A 148 26.43 17.90 3.69
CA GLU A 148 27.08 18.82 2.75
C GLU A 148 26.25 20.10 2.54
N THR A 149 24.94 19.96 2.40
CA THR A 149 24.03 21.10 2.24
C THR A 149 23.79 21.83 3.56
N GLY A 150 23.80 21.10 4.69
CA GLY A 150 23.47 21.64 6.01
C GLY A 150 22.01 22.07 6.18
N ASN A 151 21.15 21.78 5.20
CA ASN A 151 19.77 22.21 5.15
C ASN A 151 18.87 21.17 5.84
N PHE A 152 18.80 21.24 7.16
CA PHE A 152 17.90 20.39 7.93
C PHE A 152 16.47 20.92 7.83
N GLU A 153 15.62 20.09 7.23
CA GLU A 153 14.18 20.29 7.23
C GLU A 153 13.58 19.76 8.53
N VAL A 154 12.63 20.53 9.07
CA VAL A 154 12.00 20.24 10.36
C VAL A 154 10.50 20.50 10.28
N PHE A 155 9.70 19.49 10.62
CA PHE A 155 8.29 19.68 10.93
C PHE A 155 8.11 19.87 12.43
N VAL A 156 7.52 21.01 12.80
CA VAL A 156 7.07 21.26 14.18
C VAL A 156 5.56 21.10 14.19
N ILE A 157 5.08 20.12 14.94
CA ILE A 157 3.67 19.77 15.03
C ILE A 157 3.14 20.28 16.34
N ILE A 158 2.13 21.14 16.25
CA ILE A 158 1.51 21.78 17.40
C ILE A 158 -0.01 21.62 17.32
N GLU A 159 -0.65 21.41 18.47
CA GLU A 159 -2.10 21.24 18.48
C GLU A 159 -2.85 22.56 18.23
N GLU A 160 -2.21 23.70 18.54
CA GLU A 160 -2.72 25.05 18.31
C GLU A 160 -1.61 25.97 17.84
N LYS A 161 -1.81 26.59 16.68
CA LYS A 161 -0.83 27.51 16.10
C LYS A 161 -1.18 28.95 16.46
N THR A 162 -0.31 29.59 17.25
CA THR A 162 -0.42 31.00 17.61
C THR A 162 0.62 31.84 16.85
N GLU A 163 0.32 33.12 16.61
CA GLU A 163 1.26 34.04 15.97
C GLU A 163 2.58 34.15 16.75
N GLN A 164 2.51 34.10 18.08
CA GLN A 164 3.67 34.11 18.97
C GLN A 164 4.60 32.92 18.75
N ILE A 165 4.05 31.71 18.64
CA ILE A 165 4.85 30.50 18.37
C ILE A 165 5.47 30.58 16.96
N ILE A 166 4.71 31.03 15.97
CA ILE A 166 5.23 31.21 14.60
C ILE A 166 6.40 32.19 14.61
N GLU A 167 6.24 33.34 15.25
CA GLU A 167 7.27 34.37 15.32
C GLU A 167 8.51 33.87 16.06
N ALA A 168 8.34 33.20 17.19
CA ALA A 168 9.45 32.64 17.96
C ALA A 168 10.25 31.62 17.13
N LEU A 169 9.57 30.69 16.45
CA LEU A 169 10.24 29.65 15.65
C LEU A 169 10.92 30.20 14.39
N ARG A 170 10.50 31.35 13.86
CA ARG A 170 11.19 32.01 12.72
C ARG A 170 12.63 32.42 13.01
N TYR A 171 13.00 32.59 14.29
CA TYR A 171 14.38 32.92 14.67
C TYR A 171 15.32 31.71 14.66
N LEU A 172 14.79 30.50 14.48
CA LEU A 172 15.60 29.31 14.34
C LEU A 172 16.15 29.19 12.92
N ASN A 173 17.45 28.93 12.82
CA ASN A 173 18.16 28.80 11.54
C ASN A 173 17.97 27.40 10.92
N PHE A 174 16.71 27.02 10.68
CA PHE A 174 16.29 25.73 10.13
C PHE A 174 15.19 25.95 9.09
N GLN A 175 15.07 25.02 8.12
CA GLN A 175 13.92 25.01 7.22
C GLN A 175 12.73 24.42 7.96
N LEU A 176 11.94 25.30 8.57
CA LEU A 176 10.86 24.94 9.50
C LEU A 176 9.49 25.05 8.84
N ASP A 177 8.76 23.95 8.91
CA ASP A 177 7.34 23.88 8.57
C ASP A 177 6.52 23.61 9.83
N ILE A 178 5.67 24.57 10.20
CA ILE A 178 4.81 24.47 11.39
C ILE A 178 3.44 23.95 10.97
N LEU A 179 3.15 22.71 11.36
CA LEU A 179 1.89 22.03 11.09
C LEU A 179 0.97 22.07 12.30
N GLU A 180 -0.18 22.72 12.15
CA GLU A 180 -1.23 22.63 13.16
C GLU A 180 -2.01 21.32 12.98
N VAL A 181 -2.10 20.53 14.05
CA VAL A 181 -2.94 19.34 14.15
C VAL A 181 -3.95 19.56 15.26
N ALA A 182 -5.05 20.22 14.93
CA ALA A 182 -6.11 20.51 15.87
C ALA A 182 -6.92 19.24 16.17
N ILE A 183 -7.10 18.93 17.45
CA ILE A 183 -7.82 17.74 17.91
C ILE A 183 -9.19 18.15 18.46
N TYR A 184 -10.20 17.32 18.16
CA TYR A 184 -11.56 17.49 18.64
C TYR A 184 -12.08 16.16 19.19
N ALA A 185 -12.89 16.21 20.24
CA ALA A 185 -13.54 15.07 20.85
C ALA A 185 -15.04 15.09 20.54
N ARG A 186 -15.62 13.93 20.23
CA ARG A 186 -17.05 13.81 19.94
C ARG A 186 -17.89 14.18 21.17
N GLU A 187 -18.91 15.01 20.98
CA GLU A 187 -19.90 15.31 21.99
C GLU A 187 -20.62 14.02 22.44
N GLY A 188 -20.58 13.73 23.74
CA GLY A 188 -21.16 12.51 24.33
C GLY A 188 -20.30 11.24 24.17
N ALA A 189 -19.10 11.31 23.57
CA ALA A 189 -18.17 10.18 23.46
C ALA A 189 -16.72 10.66 23.37
N GLU A 190 -16.16 11.15 24.48
CA GLU A 190 -14.83 11.79 24.51
C GLU A 190 -13.68 10.91 23.99
N SER A 191 -13.80 9.58 24.03
CA SER A 191 -12.80 8.66 23.49
C SER A 191 -12.71 8.67 21.96
N VAL A 192 -13.73 9.20 21.27
CA VAL A 192 -13.74 9.32 19.81
C VAL A 192 -13.15 10.69 19.45
N LYS A 193 -11.94 10.67 18.88
CA LYS A 193 -11.23 11.87 18.45
C LYS A 193 -11.35 12.08 16.94
N ALA A 194 -11.29 13.34 16.53
CA ALA A 194 -11.10 13.78 15.15
C ALA A 194 -9.91 14.73 15.09
N MET A 195 -9.19 14.72 13.98
CA MET A 195 -8.05 15.60 13.74
C MET A 195 -8.32 16.47 12.52
N ARG A 196 -7.95 17.75 12.63
CA ARG A 196 -7.96 18.72 11.54
C ARG A 196 -6.55 19.23 11.34
N PHE A 197 -6.03 19.05 10.15
CA PHE A 197 -4.73 19.57 9.75
C PHE A 197 -4.77 19.90 8.26
N LYS A 198 -3.82 20.73 7.81
CA LYS A 198 -3.62 21.00 6.39
C LYS A 198 -2.53 20.04 5.89
N ALA A 199 -2.88 19.13 4.99
CA ALA A 199 -1.91 18.20 4.42
C ALA A 199 -0.70 18.95 3.83
N THR A 200 0.50 18.47 4.13
CA THR A 200 1.78 19.00 3.62
C THR A 200 2.15 18.40 2.26
N TYR A 201 1.35 17.45 1.79
CA TYR A 201 1.51 16.76 0.51
C TYR A 201 0.29 17.03 -0.38
N GLN A 202 0.46 16.85 -1.69
CA GLN A 202 -0.67 16.89 -2.61
C GLN A 202 -1.50 15.63 -2.39
N LEU A 203 -2.74 15.82 -1.96
CA LEU A 203 -3.71 14.75 -2.04
C LEU A 203 -3.82 14.30 -3.50
N PRO A 204 -3.91 13.00 -3.78
CA PRO A 204 -4.25 12.56 -5.13
C PRO A 204 -5.50 13.33 -5.57
N PRO A 205 -5.57 13.78 -6.84
CA PRO A 205 -6.71 14.54 -7.32
C PRO A 205 -7.96 13.81 -6.87
N PRO A 206 -8.93 14.51 -6.25
CA PRO A 206 -10.13 13.86 -5.79
C PRO A 206 -10.66 13.07 -6.99
N PRO A 207 -11.01 11.78 -6.82
CA PRO A 207 -11.53 11.00 -7.92
C PRO A 207 -12.63 11.82 -8.57
N PRO A 208 -12.68 11.89 -9.92
CA PRO A 208 -13.58 12.79 -10.63
C PRO A 208 -14.96 12.68 -10.00
N PRO A 209 -15.62 13.82 -9.69
CA PRO A 209 -16.84 13.81 -8.91
C PRO A 209 -17.76 12.75 -9.51
N PRO A 210 -18.16 11.72 -8.74
CA PRO A 210 -19.06 10.74 -9.29
C PRO A 210 -20.30 11.52 -9.73
N GLY A 211 -20.57 11.49 -11.04
CA GLY A 211 -21.72 12.16 -11.64
C GLY A 211 -22.92 11.99 -10.72
N GLY A 212 -23.44 13.13 -10.26
CA GLY A 212 -24.02 13.25 -8.92
C GLY A 212 -25.08 12.19 -8.61
N TYR A 213 -24.86 11.43 -7.53
CA TYR A 213 -25.89 10.91 -6.64
C TYR A 213 -25.22 10.67 -5.27
N GLY A 214 -25.89 11.08 -4.19
CA GLY A 214 -25.35 11.16 -2.82
C GLY A 214 -24.64 9.89 -2.34
N ARG A 215 -23.68 10.04 -1.41
CA ARG A 215 -22.78 8.98 -0.90
C ARG A 215 -23.48 7.63 -0.78
N LEU A 216 -23.23 6.79 -1.78
CA LEU A 216 -23.70 5.43 -1.80
C LEU A 216 -22.81 4.61 -0.86
N ASN A 217 -23.42 3.90 0.08
CA ASN A 217 -22.73 2.92 0.90
C ASN A 217 -22.16 1.79 0.01
N TRP A 218 -21.25 0.95 0.55
CA TRP A 218 -20.61 -0.13 -0.21
C TRP A 218 -21.62 -0.96 -1.03
N PHE A 219 -22.79 -1.25 -0.46
CA PHE A 219 -23.82 -2.03 -1.13
C PHE A 219 -24.38 -1.30 -2.34
N GLN A 220 -24.68 -0.01 -2.19
CA GLN A 220 -25.16 0.82 -3.28
C GLN A 220 -24.09 1.04 -4.37
N LYS A 221 -22.81 1.19 -4.01
CA LYS A 221 -21.70 1.24 -4.98
C LYS A 221 -21.55 -0.07 -5.76
N CYS A 222 -21.57 -1.19 -5.05
CA CYS A 222 -21.55 -2.53 -5.65
C CYS A 222 -22.72 -2.70 -6.63
N VAL A 223 -23.94 -2.33 -6.22
CA VAL A 223 -25.14 -2.47 -7.08
C VAL A 223 -25.01 -1.60 -8.33
N GLN A 224 -24.54 -0.36 -8.20
CA GLN A 224 -24.32 0.51 -9.35
C GLN A 224 -23.24 0.01 -10.31
N GLU A 225 -22.15 -0.56 -9.78
CA GLU A 225 -21.11 -1.18 -10.62
C GLU A 225 -21.66 -2.39 -11.38
N LYS A 226 -22.47 -3.24 -10.74
CA LYS A 226 -23.12 -4.37 -11.43
C LYS A 226 -24.10 -3.90 -12.50
N ILE A 227 -24.84 -2.81 -12.27
CA ILE A 227 -25.70 -2.23 -13.31
C ILE A 227 -24.88 -1.73 -14.51
N LYS A 228 -23.74 -1.07 -14.28
CA LYS A 228 -22.81 -0.68 -15.37
C LYS A 228 -22.27 -1.89 -16.15
N GLN A 229 -22.19 -3.06 -15.51
CA GLN A 229 -21.78 -4.33 -16.13
C GLN A 229 -22.92 -5.02 -16.90
N GLY A 230 -24.13 -4.45 -16.91
CA GLY A 230 -25.28 -4.93 -17.69
C GLY A 230 -26.28 -5.78 -16.92
N TYR A 231 -26.20 -5.85 -15.59
CA TYR A 231 -27.18 -6.56 -14.76
C TYR A 231 -28.40 -5.67 -14.46
N THR A 232 -29.58 -6.28 -14.34
CA THR A 232 -30.77 -5.58 -13.86
C THR A 232 -30.63 -5.18 -12.38
N MET A 233 -31.40 -4.20 -11.92
CA MET A 233 -31.40 -3.74 -10.52
C MET A 233 -31.62 -4.90 -9.53
N ALA A 234 -32.51 -5.83 -9.85
CA ALA A 234 -32.82 -7.00 -9.01
C ALA A 234 -31.66 -7.99 -8.95
N GLU A 235 -31.03 -8.29 -10.09
CA GLU A 235 -29.85 -9.17 -10.15
C GLU A 235 -28.65 -8.56 -9.42
N ALA A 236 -28.40 -7.27 -9.65
CA ALA A 236 -27.34 -6.51 -8.98
C ALA A 236 -27.51 -6.50 -7.45
N GLY A 237 -28.72 -6.24 -6.97
CA GLY A 237 -29.04 -6.28 -5.53
C GLY A 237 -28.78 -7.65 -4.90
N LYS A 238 -29.14 -8.74 -5.59
CA LYS A 238 -28.92 -10.10 -5.11
C LYS A 238 -27.44 -10.47 -5.04
N ILE A 239 -26.67 -10.10 -6.07
CA ILE A 239 -25.21 -10.33 -6.13
C ILE A 239 -24.50 -9.61 -4.97
N CYS A 240 -24.81 -8.32 -4.77
CA CYS A 240 -24.15 -7.52 -3.74
C CYS A 240 -24.52 -7.92 -2.32
N LYS A 241 -25.73 -8.48 -2.10
CA LYS A 241 -26.14 -8.98 -0.78
C LYS A 241 -25.34 -10.22 -0.40
N ASN A 242 -25.23 -11.16 -1.34
CA ASN A 242 -24.45 -12.37 -1.17
C ASN A 242 -22.97 -12.08 -0.92
N LEU A 243 -22.42 -11.05 -1.55
CA LEU A 243 -21.05 -10.58 -1.32
C LEU A 243 -20.82 -10.06 0.10
N ARG A 244 -21.77 -9.30 0.65
CA ARG A 244 -21.66 -8.68 1.98
C ARG A 244 -21.79 -9.69 3.12
N GLU A 245 -22.68 -10.66 2.94
CA GLU A 245 -22.99 -11.70 3.92
C GLU A 245 -21.96 -12.85 3.90
N ARG A 246 -21.00 -12.80 2.98
CA ARG A 246 -20.00 -13.85 2.82
C ARG A 246 -18.95 -13.77 3.95
N PRO A 247 -18.69 -14.87 4.67
CA PRO A 247 -17.57 -14.94 5.60
C PRO A 247 -16.26 -14.68 4.86
N LYS A 248 -15.42 -13.76 5.36
CA LYS A 248 -14.11 -13.35 4.79
C LYS A 248 -13.15 -14.54 4.51
N SER A 249 -13.43 -15.73 5.04
CA SER A 249 -12.63 -16.95 4.91
C SER A 249 -13.26 -18.07 4.04
N SER A 250 -14.48 -17.90 3.52
CA SER A 250 -15.13 -18.96 2.75
C SER A 250 -14.56 -19.07 1.33
N LYS A 251 -14.17 -20.28 0.92
CA LYS A 251 -13.72 -20.55 -0.45
C LYS A 251 -14.80 -20.21 -1.46
N LEU A 252 -14.37 -19.79 -2.64
CA LEU A 252 -15.22 -19.67 -3.82
C LEU A 252 -15.66 -21.05 -4.31
N ASN A 253 -16.68 -21.03 -5.15
CA ASN A 253 -17.07 -22.15 -5.99
C ASN A 253 -17.47 -21.57 -7.35
N GLU A 254 -17.72 -22.42 -8.33
CA GLU A 254 -18.06 -21.98 -9.70
C GLU A 254 -19.22 -20.99 -9.72
N GLU A 255 -20.32 -21.32 -9.06
CA GLU A 255 -21.51 -20.47 -9.03
C GLU A 255 -21.23 -19.11 -8.41
N SER A 256 -20.65 -19.09 -7.20
CA SER A 256 -20.37 -17.85 -6.47
C SER A 256 -19.26 -17.02 -7.12
N PHE A 257 -18.33 -17.64 -7.83
CA PHE A 257 -17.29 -16.93 -8.60
C PHE A 257 -17.86 -16.32 -9.87
N LEU A 258 -18.65 -17.08 -10.63
CA LEU A 258 -19.31 -16.55 -11.82
C LEU A 258 -20.30 -15.45 -11.43
N ALA A 259 -21.03 -15.58 -10.33
CA ALA A 259 -21.98 -14.56 -9.88
C ALA A 259 -21.36 -13.17 -9.70
N ILE A 260 -20.09 -13.11 -9.27
CA ILE A 260 -19.39 -11.86 -8.94
C ILE A 260 -18.60 -11.28 -10.10
N THR A 261 -18.29 -12.07 -11.14
CA THR A 261 -17.60 -11.59 -12.34
C THR A 261 -18.52 -10.76 -13.24
N ASP A 262 -17.92 -9.81 -13.97
CA ASP A 262 -18.66 -8.99 -14.92
C ASP A 262 -19.02 -9.78 -16.20
N LYS A 263 -19.66 -9.14 -17.17
CA LYS A 263 -20.05 -9.78 -18.44
C LYS A 263 -18.85 -10.36 -19.23
N ASN A 264 -17.70 -9.68 -19.20
CA ASN A 264 -16.50 -10.10 -19.93
C ASN A 264 -15.85 -11.29 -19.20
N GLY A 265 -15.70 -11.18 -17.88
CA GLY A 265 -15.20 -12.24 -17.01
C GLY A 265 -16.07 -13.49 -17.08
N LYS A 266 -17.40 -13.36 -16.97
CA LYS A 266 -18.32 -14.50 -17.09
C LYS A 266 -18.13 -15.25 -18.40
N ARG A 267 -17.97 -14.53 -19.52
CA ARG A 267 -17.74 -15.14 -20.83
C ARG A 267 -16.44 -15.95 -20.85
N VAL A 268 -15.35 -15.36 -20.38
CA VAL A 268 -14.03 -15.99 -20.39
C VAL A 268 -13.97 -17.17 -19.40
N PHE A 269 -14.37 -16.94 -18.15
CA PHE A 269 -14.28 -17.93 -17.10
C PHE A 269 -15.24 -19.10 -17.28
N ARG A 270 -16.45 -18.90 -17.84
CA ARG A 270 -17.31 -20.06 -18.20
C ARG A 270 -16.61 -20.97 -19.18
N ARG A 271 -16.05 -20.41 -20.27
CA ARG A 271 -15.32 -21.18 -21.28
C ARG A 271 -14.13 -21.93 -20.67
N ILE A 272 -13.41 -21.30 -19.76
CA ILE A 272 -12.31 -21.95 -19.02
C ILE A 272 -12.81 -23.10 -18.15
N LEU A 273 -13.88 -22.90 -17.38
CA LEU A 273 -14.41 -23.91 -16.45
C LEU A 273 -15.06 -25.07 -17.21
N ASP A 274 -15.76 -24.79 -18.31
CA ASP A 274 -16.33 -25.80 -19.20
C ASP A 274 -15.21 -26.62 -19.86
N PHE A 275 -14.16 -25.95 -20.34
CA PHE A 275 -12.98 -26.62 -20.89
C PHE A 275 -12.27 -27.49 -19.85
N ALA A 276 -12.21 -27.03 -18.59
CA ALA A 276 -11.64 -27.84 -17.50
C ALA A 276 -12.41 -29.16 -17.33
N LYS A 277 -13.74 -29.10 -17.34
CA LYS A 277 -14.60 -30.29 -17.24
C LYS A 277 -14.46 -31.19 -18.46
N GLU A 278 -14.42 -30.61 -19.67
CA GLU A 278 -14.30 -31.35 -20.94
C GLU A 278 -12.98 -32.12 -21.04
N LYS A 279 -11.89 -31.52 -20.55
CA LYS A 279 -10.52 -32.06 -20.66
C LYS A 279 -9.98 -32.65 -19.36
N ASP A 280 -10.84 -32.83 -18.35
CA ASP A 280 -10.51 -33.40 -17.04
C ASP A 280 -9.36 -32.67 -16.31
N PHE A 281 -9.34 -31.34 -16.38
CA PHE A 281 -8.46 -30.51 -15.57
C PHE A 281 -9.06 -30.23 -14.20
N LEU A 282 -8.20 -30.21 -13.18
CA LEU A 282 -8.63 -29.94 -11.81
C LEU A 282 -8.76 -28.43 -11.57
N ILE A 283 -9.94 -28.00 -11.12
CA ILE A 283 -10.15 -26.65 -10.56
C ILE A 283 -10.08 -26.71 -9.04
N ARG A 284 -9.17 -25.92 -8.44
CA ARG A 284 -9.13 -25.74 -6.98
C ARG A 284 -9.53 -24.33 -6.61
N TRP A 285 -10.59 -24.22 -5.82
CA TRP A 285 -11.10 -22.94 -5.36
C TRP A 285 -10.37 -22.41 -4.13
N GLY A 286 -10.04 -21.13 -4.16
CA GLY A 286 -9.54 -20.34 -3.03
C GLY A 286 -10.53 -19.25 -2.65
N ALA A 287 -10.15 -18.37 -1.72
CA ALA A 287 -11.00 -17.25 -1.28
C ALA A 287 -11.10 -16.11 -2.31
N LYS A 288 -10.11 -15.99 -3.22
CA LYS A 288 -10.00 -14.88 -4.19
C LYS A 288 -10.28 -15.30 -5.65
N GLY A 289 -10.31 -16.61 -5.93
CA GLY A 289 -10.41 -17.15 -7.27
C GLY A 289 -10.20 -18.67 -7.29
N PHE A 290 -9.62 -19.17 -8.37
CA PHE A 290 -9.28 -20.58 -8.53
C PHE A 290 -7.89 -20.76 -9.13
N SER A 291 -7.28 -21.94 -8.90
CA SER A 291 -6.19 -22.44 -9.73
C SER A 291 -6.72 -23.46 -10.74
N PHE A 292 -6.20 -23.39 -11.96
CA PHE A 292 -6.44 -24.35 -13.04
C PHE A 292 -5.24 -25.28 -13.11
N ASN A 293 -5.43 -26.58 -12.92
CA ASN A 293 -4.33 -27.49 -12.65
C ASN A 293 -4.34 -28.70 -13.58
N ALA A 294 -3.16 -29.06 -14.10
CA ALA A 294 -2.91 -30.39 -14.64
C ALA A 294 -2.73 -31.38 -13.48
N THR A 295 -3.05 -32.66 -13.71
CA THR A 295 -2.99 -33.71 -12.69
C THR A 295 -2.30 -34.97 -13.19
N ARG A 296 -1.57 -35.66 -12.30
CA ARG A 296 -1.01 -37.01 -12.55
C ARG A 296 -0.90 -37.77 -11.23
N GLY A 297 -1.51 -38.95 -11.14
CA GLY A 297 -1.33 -39.85 -10.00
C GLY A 297 -1.69 -39.24 -8.63
N GLY A 298 -2.73 -38.40 -8.56
CA GLY A 298 -3.15 -37.71 -7.33
C GLY A 298 -2.42 -36.39 -7.05
N GLU A 299 -1.30 -36.13 -7.73
CA GLU A 299 -0.61 -34.85 -7.72
C GLU A 299 -1.21 -33.87 -8.72
N PHE A 300 -1.02 -32.57 -8.46
CA PHE A 300 -1.46 -31.49 -9.35
C PHE A 300 -0.41 -30.38 -9.45
N VAL A 301 -0.41 -29.66 -10.57
CA VAL A 301 0.41 -28.45 -10.79
C VAL A 301 -0.45 -27.36 -11.42
N ALA A 302 -0.41 -26.16 -10.84
CA ALA A 302 -1.18 -25.03 -11.33
C ALA A 302 -0.56 -24.46 -12.61
N LEU A 303 -1.34 -24.41 -13.69
CA LEU A 303 -0.94 -23.80 -14.96
C LEU A 303 -1.16 -22.29 -14.92
N PHE A 304 -2.30 -21.89 -14.34
CA PHE A 304 -2.66 -20.49 -14.13
C PHE A 304 -3.70 -20.35 -13.01
N PHE A 305 -3.96 -19.10 -12.63
CA PHE A 305 -4.94 -18.69 -11.64
C PHE A 305 -5.96 -17.75 -12.28
N GLY A 306 -7.25 -17.96 -11.98
CA GLY A 306 -8.33 -17.05 -12.37
C GLY A 306 -8.81 -16.28 -11.14
N TYR A 307 -8.74 -14.95 -11.20
CA TYR A 307 -9.08 -14.06 -10.09
C TYR A 307 -10.41 -13.33 -10.29
N SER A 308 -11.08 -13.09 -9.16
CA SER A 308 -12.33 -12.34 -9.10
C SER A 308 -12.08 -10.83 -9.07
N PRO A 309 -13.05 -9.99 -9.50
CA PRO A 309 -12.92 -8.54 -9.46
C PRO A 309 -12.68 -7.97 -8.06
N ASP A 310 -13.09 -8.69 -7.01
CA ASP A 310 -13.11 -8.21 -5.62
C ASP A 310 -11.77 -8.41 -4.89
N CYS A 311 -10.70 -8.79 -5.60
CA CYS A 311 -9.37 -8.96 -5.03
C CYS A 311 -8.34 -7.98 -5.61
N VAL A 312 -7.17 -7.88 -4.95
CA VAL A 312 -6.06 -7.00 -5.38
C VAL A 312 -5.55 -7.30 -6.80
N PHE A 313 -5.70 -8.55 -7.26
CA PHE A 313 -5.31 -8.99 -8.61
C PHE A 313 -6.33 -8.64 -9.69
N LYS A 314 -7.48 -8.08 -9.29
CA LYS A 314 -8.63 -7.74 -10.15
C LYS A 314 -9.13 -8.95 -10.95
N GLN A 315 -10.09 -8.72 -11.84
CA GLN A 315 -10.61 -9.76 -12.70
C GLN A 315 -9.56 -10.11 -13.78
N SER A 316 -8.84 -11.22 -13.59
CA SER A 316 -7.65 -11.51 -14.38
C SER A 316 -7.30 -12.99 -14.45
N ILE A 317 -6.46 -13.34 -15.42
CA ILE A 317 -5.75 -14.61 -15.53
C ILE A 317 -4.28 -14.36 -15.25
N TYR A 318 -3.70 -15.09 -14.32
CA TYR A 318 -2.27 -15.02 -13.96
C TYR A 318 -1.61 -16.37 -14.20
N THR A 319 -0.44 -16.39 -14.84
CA THR A 319 0.28 -17.65 -15.05
C THR A 319 0.81 -18.23 -13.73
N GLY A 320 1.00 -19.55 -13.70
CA GLY A 320 1.53 -20.30 -12.57
C GLY A 320 2.96 -20.78 -12.80
N PHE A 321 3.85 -19.94 -13.36
CA PHE A 321 5.21 -20.35 -13.74
C PHE A 321 6.02 -20.88 -12.55
N GLU A 322 5.82 -20.30 -11.38
CA GLU A 322 6.48 -20.75 -10.17
C GLU A 322 6.04 -22.17 -9.74
N GLU A 323 4.77 -22.51 -9.93
CA GLU A 323 4.26 -23.85 -9.62
C GLU A 323 4.76 -24.88 -10.64
N LEU A 324 4.86 -24.49 -11.91
CA LEU A 324 5.50 -25.30 -12.95
C LEU A 324 6.98 -25.56 -12.65
N ARG A 325 7.75 -24.54 -12.22
CA ARG A 325 9.15 -24.70 -11.81
C ARG A 325 9.33 -25.73 -10.71
N LYS A 326 8.44 -25.72 -9.72
CA LYS A 326 8.50 -26.63 -8.58
C LYS A 326 8.29 -28.08 -9.01
N LYS A 327 7.30 -28.35 -9.88
CA LYS A 327 6.81 -29.71 -10.14
C LYS A 327 7.21 -30.33 -11.49
N THR A 328 7.80 -29.56 -12.40
CA THR A 328 8.09 -30.02 -13.77
C THR A 328 9.60 -30.11 -14.04
N ILE A 329 10.05 -31.18 -14.68
CA ILE A 329 11.40 -31.35 -15.25
C ILE A 329 11.50 -30.46 -16.48
N ASN A 330 12.66 -29.83 -16.72
CA ASN A 330 12.86 -28.87 -17.82
C ASN A 330 11.85 -27.71 -17.83
N ALA A 331 11.37 -27.31 -16.63
CA ALA A 331 10.32 -26.31 -16.48
C ALA A 331 10.58 -25.00 -17.23
N GLU A 332 11.82 -24.51 -17.28
CA GLU A 332 12.16 -23.25 -17.96
C GLU A 332 11.87 -23.29 -19.46
N VAL A 333 12.09 -24.42 -20.14
CA VAL A 333 11.78 -24.57 -21.57
C VAL A 333 10.27 -24.51 -21.80
N ILE A 334 9.51 -25.23 -20.96
CA ILE A 334 8.05 -25.26 -21.04
C ILE A 334 7.45 -23.89 -20.71
N ILE A 335 8.00 -23.21 -19.70
CA ILE A 335 7.57 -21.87 -19.26
C ILE A 335 7.86 -20.84 -20.35
N GLU A 336 9.05 -20.84 -20.95
CA GLU A 336 9.41 -19.85 -21.97
C GLU A 336 8.55 -20.00 -23.23
N GLU A 337 8.27 -21.23 -23.64
CA GLU A 337 7.38 -21.49 -24.77
C GLU A 337 5.93 -21.08 -24.45
N MET A 338 5.43 -21.40 -23.26
CA MET A 338 4.11 -20.94 -22.81
C MET A 338 4.05 -19.41 -22.76
N ARG A 339 5.07 -18.75 -22.20
CA ARG A 339 5.19 -17.30 -22.09
C ARG A 339 5.16 -16.66 -23.48
N SER A 340 6.04 -17.08 -24.38
CA SER A 340 6.15 -16.52 -25.73
C SER A 340 4.81 -16.63 -26.47
N ASN A 341 4.19 -17.81 -26.46
CA ASN A 341 2.89 -18.02 -27.09
C ASN A 341 1.77 -17.14 -26.52
N LEU A 342 1.78 -16.89 -25.20
CA LEU A 342 0.79 -16.04 -24.53
C LEU A 342 1.04 -14.55 -24.79
N LEU A 343 2.29 -14.09 -24.77
CA LEU A 343 2.67 -12.71 -25.07
C LEU A 343 2.36 -12.34 -26.53
N GLU A 344 2.59 -13.26 -27.47
CA GLU A 344 2.21 -13.09 -28.88
C GLU A 344 0.71 -12.89 -29.11
N MET A 345 -0.14 -13.22 -28.14
CA MET A 345 -1.57 -12.93 -28.23
C MET A 345 -1.88 -11.43 -28.06
N GLY A 346 -0.94 -10.64 -27.54
CA GLY A 346 -1.10 -9.20 -27.30
C GLY A 346 -2.07 -8.84 -26.16
N ILE A 347 -2.57 -9.83 -25.41
CA ILE A 347 -3.52 -9.64 -24.29
C ILE A 347 -2.92 -9.95 -22.93
N PHE A 348 -1.70 -10.50 -22.91
CA PHE A 348 -0.91 -10.72 -21.69
C PHE A 348 0.16 -9.66 -21.57
N GLN A 349 0.38 -9.20 -20.34
CA GLN A 349 1.39 -8.22 -19.98
C GLN A 349 2.33 -8.77 -18.92
N GLU A 350 3.59 -8.35 -19.00
CA GLU A 350 4.60 -8.61 -17.98
C GLU A 350 4.26 -7.85 -16.70
N LEU A 351 4.71 -8.38 -15.56
CA LEU A 351 4.64 -7.68 -14.28
C LEU A 351 5.82 -6.69 -14.22
N SER A 352 5.68 -5.64 -13.40
CA SER A 352 6.69 -4.58 -13.28
C SER A 352 7.95 -5.12 -12.60
N GLY A 353 8.92 -5.55 -13.42
CA GLY A 353 10.23 -6.06 -13.04
C GLY A 353 10.96 -6.56 -14.29
N GLN A 354 12.24 -6.27 -14.46
CA GLN A 354 13.01 -6.67 -15.66
C GLN A 354 13.30 -8.19 -15.73
N ASN A 355 12.63 -9.00 -14.90
CA ASN A 355 12.95 -10.41 -14.75
C ASN A 355 12.02 -11.30 -15.58
N LYS A 356 12.58 -11.95 -16.61
CA LYS A 356 11.90 -12.98 -17.43
C LYS A 356 11.38 -14.19 -16.63
N ARG A 357 11.65 -14.27 -15.33
CA ARG A 357 11.10 -15.33 -14.45
C ARG A 357 9.70 -15.01 -13.92
N GLU A 358 9.24 -13.77 -14.01
CA GLU A 358 7.97 -13.37 -13.38
C GLU A 358 6.74 -13.84 -14.16
N ASN A 359 5.64 -14.10 -13.45
CA ASN A 359 4.37 -14.44 -14.10
C ASN A 359 3.92 -13.33 -15.06
N ILE A 360 3.09 -13.68 -16.03
CA ILE A 360 2.40 -12.71 -16.88
C ILE A 360 0.91 -12.74 -16.55
N LYS A 361 0.21 -11.63 -16.81
CA LYS A 361 -1.21 -11.52 -16.52
C LYS A 361 -2.01 -11.00 -17.71
N CYS A 362 -3.25 -11.47 -17.83
CA CYS A 362 -4.27 -10.88 -18.69
C CYS A 362 -5.37 -10.31 -17.79
N VAL A 363 -5.54 -8.99 -17.81
CA VAL A 363 -6.67 -8.34 -17.12
C VAL A 363 -7.88 -8.40 -18.06
N ILE A 364 -9.01 -8.88 -17.54
CA ILE A 364 -10.24 -9.06 -18.32
C ILE A 364 -11.17 -7.88 -18.04
N ASP A 365 -10.82 -6.71 -18.56
CA ASP A 365 -11.62 -5.48 -18.51
C ASP A 365 -12.25 -5.12 -19.88
N PHE A 366 -11.87 -5.83 -20.94
CA PHE A 366 -12.47 -5.76 -22.27
C PHE A 366 -13.03 -7.11 -22.74
N ARG A 367 -13.77 -7.08 -23.85
CA ARG A 367 -14.34 -8.28 -24.46
C ARG A 367 -13.25 -9.05 -25.21
N LEU A 368 -12.92 -10.24 -24.73
CA LEU A 368 -12.12 -11.20 -25.49
C LEU A 368 -12.98 -11.94 -26.52
N GLU A 369 -12.44 -12.03 -27.74
CA GLU A 369 -13.05 -12.75 -28.85
C GLU A 369 -12.93 -14.27 -28.67
N ASP A 370 -13.85 -15.03 -29.28
CA ASP A 370 -13.88 -16.50 -29.10
C ASP A 370 -12.60 -17.18 -29.62
N ASN A 371 -11.98 -16.63 -30.66
CA ASN A 371 -10.70 -17.09 -31.18
C ASN A 371 -9.55 -16.85 -30.18
N GLN A 372 -9.55 -15.73 -29.47
CA GLN A 372 -8.55 -15.42 -28.44
C GLN A 372 -8.68 -16.38 -27.26
N ILE A 373 -9.90 -16.59 -26.76
CA ILE A 373 -10.17 -17.55 -25.68
C ILE A 373 -9.77 -18.97 -26.10
N SER A 374 -10.12 -19.37 -27.33
CA SER A 374 -9.78 -20.70 -27.84
C SER A 374 -8.27 -20.88 -28.05
N ARG A 375 -7.56 -19.84 -28.53
CA ARG A 375 -6.10 -19.85 -28.65
C ARG A 375 -5.44 -19.97 -27.27
N PHE A 376 -5.90 -19.22 -26.28
CA PHE A 376 -5.43 -19.33 -24.90
C PHE A 376 -5.57 -20.78 -24.37
N LEU A 377 -6.76 -21.36 -24.46
CA LEU A 377 -7.03 -22.72 -23.97
C LEU A 377 -6.19 -23.78 -24.69
N LYS A 378 -5.96 -23.60 -26.00
CA LYS A 378 -5.07 -24.48 -26.78
C LYS A 378 -3.62 -24.42 -26.28
N ILE A 379 -3.11 -23.24 -25.97
CA ILE A 379 -1.77 -23.08 -25.39
C ILE A 379 -1.70 -23.81 -24.05
N ILE A 380 -2.69 -23.62 -23.17
CA ILE A 380 -2.76 -24.31 -21.87
C ILE A 380 -2.76 -25.83 -22.04
N GLU A 381 -3.55 -26.36 -22.97
CA GLU A 381 -3.62 -27.80 -23.25
C GLU A 381 -2.27 -28.35 -23.75
N GLN A 382 -1.61 -27.62 -24.65
CA GLN A 382 -0.30 -28.00 -25.19
C GLN A 382 0.77 -27.98 -24.10
N THR A 383 0.77 -26.96 -23.24
CA THR A 383 1.66 -26.89 -22.07
C THR A 383 1.42 -28.09 -21.16
N ALA A 384 0.16 -28.40 -20.82
CA ALA A 384 -0.17 -29.50 -19.92
C ALA A 384 0.34 -30.86 -20.42
N LYS A 385 0.23 -31.12 -21.73
CA LYS A 385 0.71 -32.36 -22.37
C LYS A 385 2.23 -32.56 -22.28
N ARG A 386 2.98 -31.48 -22.09
CA ARG A 386 4.45 -31.49 -22.03
C ARG A 386 4.99 -31.51 -20.61
N ILE A 387 4.13 -31.53 -19.59
CA ILE A 387 4.56 -31.58 -18.20
C ILE A 387 5.16 -32.94 -17.89
N GLU A 388 6.48 -32.94 -17.73
CA GLU A 388 7.25 -34.04 -17.17
C GLU A 388 7.35 -33.83 -15.66
N TRP A 389 6.64 -34.63 -14.86
CA TRP A 389 6.58 -34.38 -13.42
C TRP A 389 7.85 -34.86 -12.73
N LYS A 390 8.39 -34.05 -11.81
CA LYS A 390 9.45 -34.49 -10.91
C LYS A 390 8.95 -35.66 -10.04
N ALA A 391 9.87 -36.58 -9.76
CA ALA A 391 9.62 -37.76 -8.94
C ALA A 391 9.33 -37.38 -7.48
#